data_AF-A0A7C1HXZ0-F1
#
_entry.id   AF-A0A7C1HXZ0-F1
#
_cell.length_a   1.000
_cell.length_b   1.000
_cell.length_c   1.000
_cell.angle_alpha   90.00
_cell.angle_beta   90.00
_cell.angle_gamma   90.00
#
_symmetry.space_group_name_H-M   'P 1'
#
loop_
_entity.id
_entity.type
_entity.pdbx_description
1 polymer ?
#
loop_
_entity_poly.entity_id
_entity_poly.type
_entity_poly.pdbx_seq_one_letter_code
_entity_poly.pdbx_strand_id
1 'polypeptide(L)'
;MVLPDEVSENLKAVLSAWLENFEPIAEAERDFLARVGIEPTRETMISYTAGVVDTVVGSYIHALFNRGMTADEDAEMIAVFKEKLPEFERKLDEFLAND
;
A
#
# COMPACT_ATOMS: atom_id res chain seq x y z
N MET A 1 17.35 9.35 -10.18
CA MET A 1 16.58 8.66 -11.23
C MET A 1 15.23 8.34 -10.64
N VAL A 2 14.16 8.86 -11.22
CA VAL A 2 12.78 8.60 -10.77
C VAL A 2 12.34 7.18 -11.15
N LEU A 3 11.21 6.70 -10.63
CA LEU A 3 10.60 5.45 -11.08
C LEU A 3 10.46 5.48 -12.61
N PRO A 4 10.70 4.36 -13.30
CA PRO A 4 10.35 4.27 -14.71
C PRO A 4 8.87 4.63 -14.89
N ASP A 5 8.54 5.43 -15.91
CA ASP A 5 7.20 6.00 -16.09
C ASP A 5 6.09 4.94 -15.99
N GLU A 6 6.30 3.78 -16.62
CA GLU A 6 5.38 2.64 -16.56
C GLU A 6 5.15 2.13 -15.13
N VAL A 7 6.18 2.11 -14.28
CA VAL A 7 6.05 1.70 -12.86
C VAL A 7 5.25 2.73 -12.08
N SER A 8 5.51 4.02 -12.29
CA SER A 8 4.81 5.11 -11.59
C SER A 8 3.33 5.18 -11.96
N GLU A 9 3.00 5.05 -13.25
CA GLU A 9 1.62 5.00 -13.74
C GLU A 9 0.89 3.75 -13.22
N ASN A 10 1.53 2.58 -13.28
CA ASN A 10 0.96 1.34 -12.76
C ASN A 10 0.74 1.41 -11.24
N LEU A 11 1.66 2.00 -10.48
CA LEU A 11 1.49 2.20 -9.03
C LEU A 11 0.26 3.04 -8.73
N LYS A 12 0.09 4.18 -9.42
CA LYS A 12 -1.09 5.05 -9.26
C LYS A 12 -2.40 4.33 -9.61
N ALA A 13 -2.40 3.56 -10.70
CA ALA A 13 -3.54 2.77 -11.13
C ALA A 13 -3.90 1.68 -10.10
N VAL A 14 -2.91 0.93 -9.62
CA VAL A 14 -3.10 -0.14 -8.63
C VAL A 14 -3.62 0.41 -7.31
N LEU A 15 -3.05 1.50 -6.79
CA LEU A 15 -3.53 2.11 -5.54
C LEU A 15 -4.96 2.65 -5.68
N SER A 16 -5.33 3.18 -6.86
CA SER A 16 -6.69 3.62 -7.12
C SER A 16 -7.66 2.43 -7.19
N ALA A 17 -7.28 1.35 -7.88
CA ALA A 17 -8.07 0.12 -7.93
C ALA A 17 -8.21 -0.55 -6.55
N TRP A 18 -7.18 -0.43 -5.70
CA TRP A 18 -7.22 -0.90 -4.32
C TRP A 18 -8.25 -0.11 -3.52
N LEU A 19 -8.25 1.23 -3.60
CA LEU A 19 -9.26 2.08 -2.94
C LEU A 19 -10.69 1.80 -3.42
N GLU A 20 -10.87 1.48 -4.70
CA GLU A 20 -12.15 1.06 -5.26
C GLU A 20 -12.63 -0.28 -4.68
N ASN A 21 -11.71 -1.23 -4.46
CA ASN A 21 -11.98 -2.56 -3.90
C ASN A 21 -11.58 -2.66 -2.42
N PHE A 22 -11.74 -1.57 -1.67
CA PHE A 22 -11.18 -1.43 -0.33
C PHE A 22 -11.69 -2.49 0.66
N GLU A 23 -13.01 -2.66 0.79
CA GLU A 23 -13.65 -3.52 1.81
C GLU A 23 -13.09 -4.95 1.84
N PRO A 24 -13.11 -5.73 0.74
CA PRO A 24 -12.61 -7.10 0.78
C PRO A 24 -11.11 -7.19 1.10
N ILE A 25 -10.34 -6.14 0.80
CA ILE A 25 -8.91 -6.12 1.13
C ILE A 25 -8.70 -5.79 2.61
N ALA A 26 -9.44 -4.81 3.14
CA ALA A 26 -9.40 -4.46 4.55
C ALA A 26 -9.85 -5.65 5.43
N GLU A 27 -10.87 -6.41 5.01
CA GLU A 27 -11.27 -7.66 5.69
C GLU A 27 -10.15 -8.70 5.71
N ALA A 28 -9.52 -8.95 4.55
CA ALA A 28 -8.44 -9.92 4.46
C ALA A 28 -7.21 -9.52 5.31
N GLU A 29 -6.91 -8.23 5.34
CA GLU A 29 -5.85 -7.65 6.18
C GLU A 29 -6.17 -7.78 7.67
N ARG A 30 -7.39 -7.39 8.09
CA ARG A 30 -7.87 -7.54 9.47
C ARG A 30 -7.75 -8.99 9.93
N ASP A 31 -8.25 -9.92 9.12
CA ASP A 31 -8.19 -11.36 9.39
C ASP A 31 -6.75 -11.87 9.52
N PHE A 32 -5.85 -11.40 8.65
CA PHE A 32 -4.45 -11.78 8.72
C PHE A 32 -3.80 -11.28 10.02
N LEU A 33 -3.96 -9.99 10.35
CA LEU A 33 -3.42 -9.38 11.56
C LEU A 33 -3.92 -10.10 12.82
N ALA A 34 -5.23 -10.37 12.91
CA ALA A 34 -5.82 -11.08 14.03
C ALA A 34 -5.23 -12.50 14.18
N ARG A 35 -5.03 -13.23 13.08
CA ARG A 35 -4.45 -14.59 13.09
C ARG A 35 -3.00 -14.64 13.55
N VAL A 36 -2.24 -13.57 13.33
CA VAL A 36 -0.85 -13.46 13.82
C VAL A 36 -0.76 -12.83 15.21
N GLY A 37 -1.91 -12.54 15.85
CA GLY A 37 -1.98 -11.99 17.20
C GLY A 37 -1.72 -10.48 17.27
N ILE A 38 -1.92 -9.75 16.17
CA ILE A 38 -1.84 -8.30 16.11
C ILE A 38 -3.27 -7.75 16.08
N GLU A 39 -3.57 -6.82 16.98
CA GLU A 39 -4.87 -6.14 17.00
C GLU A 39 -5.02 -5.29 15.74
N PRO A 40 -6.11 -5.44 14.96
CA PRO A 40 -6.33 -4.69 13.73
C PRO A 40 -6.84 -3.27 14.01
N THR A 41 -5.95 -2.43 14.54
CA THR A 41 -6.21 -1.00 14.67
C THR A 41 -5.96 -0.27 13.35
N ARG A 42 -6.45 0.98 13.27
CA ARG A 42 -6.14 1.91 12.18
C ARG A 42 -4.64 1.98 11.90
N GLU A 43 -3.82 2.10 12.95
CA GLU A 43 -2.37 2.23 12.84
C GLU A 43 -1.71 0.95 12.31
N THR A 44 -2.13 -0.23 12.80
CA THR A 44 -1.57 -1.50 12.33
C THR A 44 -1.94 -1.79 10.89
N MET A 45 -3.16 -1.46 10.47
CA MET A 45 -3.60 -1.68 9.09
C MET A 45 -2.93 -0.69 8.12
N ILE A 46 -2.83 0.60 8.46
CA ILE A 46 -2.05 1.55 7.63
C ILE A 46 -0.59 1.09 7.49
N SER A 47 0.01 0.61 8.59
CA SER A 47 1.39 0.12 8.59
C SER A 47 1.56 -1.12 7.71
N TYR A 48 0.62 -2.06 7.78
CA TYR A 48 0.65 -3.26 6.95
C TYR A 48 0.46 -2.92 5.48
N THR A 49 -0.53 -2.10 5.13
CA THR A 49 -0.76 -1.61 3.76
C THR A 49 0.49 -0.92 3.20
N ALA A 50 1.12 -0.02 3.96
CA ALA A 50 2.36 0.64 3.54
C ALA A 50 3.50 -0.36 3.29
N GLY A 51 3.67 -1.34 4.17
CA GLY A 51 4.67 -2.41 4.00
C GLY A 51 4.41 -3.31 2.80
N VAL A 52 3.15 -3.60 2.48
CA VAL A 52 2.77 -4.37 1.27
C VAL A 52 3.13 -3.58 0.01
N VAL A 53 2.82 -2.28 -0.04
CA VAL A 53 3.17 -1.42 -1.18
C VAL A 53 4.69 -1.41 -1.39
N ASP A 54 5.47 -1.14 -0.34
CA ASP A 54 6.93 -1.12 -0.40
C ASP A 54 7.50 -2.46 -0.91
N THR A 55 7.01 -3.57 -0.33
CA THR A 55 7.45 -4.92 -0.70
C THR A 55 7.14 -5.24 -2.17
N VAL A 56 5.93 -4.93 -2.63
CA VAL A 56 5.50 -5.24 -4.01
C VAL A 56 6.28 -4.41 -5.03
N VAL A 57 6.37 -3.09 -4.82
CA VAL A 57 7.08 -2.19 -5.74
C VAL A 57 8.57 -2.54 -5.75
N GLY A 58 9.19 -2.72 -4.58
CA GLY A 58 10.59 -3.10 -4.46
C GLY A 58 10.88 -4.45 -5.14
N SER A 59 10.02 -5.44 -4.97
CA SER A 59 10.14 -6.74 -5.63
C SER A 59 10.00 -6.64 -7.14
N TYR A 60 9.10 -5.79 -7.64
CA TYR A 60 8.91 -5.56 -9.07
C TYR A 60 10.14 -4.91 -9.71
N ILE A 61 10.69 -3.87 -9.07
CA ILE A 61 11.95 -3.24 -9.51
C ILE A 61 13.09 -4.26 -9.50
N HIS A 62 13.17 -5.10 -8.48
CA HIS A 62 14.17 -6.17 -8.43
C HIS A 62 14.02 -7.16 -9.57
N ALA A 63 12.80 -7.60 -9.88
CA ALA A 63 12.55 -8.53 -10.97
C ALA A 63 12.92 -7.96 -12.35
N LEU A 64 12.64 -6.67 -12.58
CA LEU A 64 12.92 -6.02 -13.87
C LEU A 64 14.39 -5.62 -14.06
N PHE A 65 15.02 -5.12 -12.99
CA PHE A 65 16.32 -4.45 -13.09
C PHE A 65 17.44 -5.16 -12.34
N ASN A 66 17.14 -6.27 -11.65
CA ASN A 66 18.08 -7.03 -10.81
C ASN A 66 18.81 -6.16 -9.78
N ARG A 67 18.07 -5.21 -9.17
CA ARG A 67 18.56 -4.31 -8.12
C ARG A 67 17.41 -3.85 -7.21
N GLY A 68 17.72 -3.32 -6.03
CA GLY A 68 16.73 -2.62 -5.22
C GLY A 68 16.35 -1.25 -5.80
N MET A 69 15.32 -0.64 -5.21
CA MET A 69 14.97 0.75 -5.49
C MET A 69 16.12 1.69 -5.10
N THR A 70 16.34 2.71 -5.91
CA THR A 70 17.18 3.86 -5.54
C THR A 70 16.43 4.77 -4.57
N ALA A 71 17.13 5.65 -3.87
CA ALA A 71 16.51 6.60 -2.94
C ALA A 71 15.49 7.53 -3.62
N ASP A 72 15.70 7.87 -4.89
CA ASP A 72 14.79 8.72 -5.67
C ASP A 72 13.50 7.95 -6.05
N GLU A 73 13.62 6.67 -6.42
CA GLU A 73 12.47 5.79 -6.73
C GLU A 73 11.63 5.52 -5.47
N ASP A 74 12.29 5.29 -4.34
CA ASP A 74 11.64 5.13 -3.03
C ASP A 74 10.89 6.42 -2.64
N ALA A 75 11.53 7.58 -2.78
CA ALA A 75 10.91 8.87 -2.50
C ALA A 75 9.66 9.13 -3.37
N GLU A 76 9.70 8.73 -4.65
CA GLU A 76 8.54 8.85 -5.54
C GLU A 76 7.41 7.88 -5.15
N MET A 77 7.72 6.62 -4.86
CA MET A 77 6.73 5.65 -4.36
C MET A 77 6.04 6.18 -3.10
N ILE A 78 6.82 6.71 -2.16
CA ILE A 78 6.31 7.34 -0.93
C ILE A 78 5.41 8.53 -1.25
N ALA A 79 5.78 9.38 -2.20
CA ALA A 79 4.97 10.53 -2.60
C ALA A 79 3.61 10.08 -3.17
N VAL A 80 3.62 9.10 -4.08
CA VAL A 80 2.40 8.54 -4.68
C VAL A 80 1.51 7.89 -3.61
N PHE A 81 2.08 7.13 -2.67
CA PHE A 81 1.32 6.54 -1.58
C PHE A 81 0.71 7.61 -0.66
N LYS A 82 1.48 8.66 -0.31
CA LYS A 82 1.00 9.79 0.50
C LYS A 82 -0.14 10.56 -0.15
N GLU A 83 -0.19 10.66 -1.49
CA GLU A 83 -1.32 11.27 -2.19
C GLU A 83 -2.64 10.51 -1.98
N LYS A 84 -2.55 9.18 -1.83
CA LYS A 84 -3.71 8.29 -1.64
C LYS A 84 -4.05 8.02 -0.17
N LEU A 85 -3.09 8.25 0.73
CA LEU A 85 -3.21 7.94 2.15
C LEU A 85 -4.45 8.58 2.82
N PRO A 86 -4.81 9.86 2.60
CA PRO A 86 -5.99 10.44 3.26
C PRO A 86 -7.30 9.72 2.91
N GLU A 87 -7.42 9.20 1.69
CA GLU A 87 -8.61 8.45 1.29
C GLU A 87 -8.63 7.05 1.90
N PHE A 88 -7.47 6.39 1.96
CA PHE A 88 -7.29 5.12 2.67
C PHE A 88 -7.68 5.25 4.14
N GLU A 89 -7.15 6.27 4.81
CA GLU A 89 -7.44 6.58 6.20
C GLU A 89 -8.93 6.76 6.45
N ARG A 90 -9.61 7.56 5.63
CA ARG A 90 -11.07 7.77 5.74
C ARG A 90 -11.85 6.47 5.57
N LYS A 91 -11.56 5.68 4.54
CA LYS A 91 -12.24 4.39 4.29
C LYS A 91 -11.98 3.39 5.40
N LEU A 92 -10.79 3.40 5.98
CA LEU A 92 -10.43 2.54 7.10
C LEU A 92 -11.16 2.93 8.38
N ASP A 93 -11.27 4.22 8.67
CA ASP A 93 -12.06 4.71 9.81
C ASP A 93 -13.54 4.32 9.65
N GLU A 94 -14.09 4.41 8.43
CA GLU A 94 -15.45 3.95 8.10
C GLU A 94 -15.61 2.43 8.29
N PHE A 95 -14.62 1.64 7.86
CA PHE A 95 -14.64 0.18 7.98
C PHE A 95 -14.59 -0.27 9.45
N LEU A 96 -13.67 0.29 10.23
CA LEU A 96 -13.49 -0.06 11.65
C LEU A 96 -14.65 0.42 12.53
N ALA A 97 -15.39 1.45 12.12
CA ALA A 97 -16.57 1.92 12.85
C ALA A 97 -17.82 1.05 12.65
N ASN A 98 -17.83 0.19 11.63
CA ASN A 98 -18.95 -0.68 11.28
C ASN A 98 -18.76 -2.15 11.74
N ASP A 99 -17.67 -2.43 12.45
CA ASP A 99 -17.29 -3.74 13.01
C ASP A 99 -17.73 -3.88 14.49
#